data_AF-A0A4Y8LHB0-F1
#
_entry.id   AF-A0A4Y8LHB0-F1
#
_cell.length_a   1.000
_cell.length_b   1.000
_cell.length_c   1.000
_cell.angle_alpha   90.00
_cell.angle_beta   90.00
_cell.angle_gamma   90.00
#
_symmetry.space_group_name_H-M   'P 1'
#
loop_
_entity.id
_entity.type
_entity.pdbx_description
1 polymer ?
#
loop_
_entity_poly.entity_id
_entity_poly.type
_entity_poly.pdbx_seq_one_letter_code
_entity_poly.pdbx_strand_id
1 'polypeptide(L)'
;MRKMMLAVMSSLVVLAGCNATVGEGNLDAFPEFENLDRHVDVESFETEIDKDDPEERVILLKEDGGEVQYKSIFVKDTDRHKIVQTGGENLFNDVIETEE
;
A
#
# COMPACT_ATOMS: atom_id res chain seq x y z
N MET A 1 -45.96 -8.82 -20.69
CA MET A 1 -45.46 -8.96 -22.07
C MET A 1 -43.96 -8.75 -22.05
N ARG A 2 -43.18 -9.81 -22.33
CA ARG A 2 -41.71 -9.77 -22.37
C ARG A 2 -41.28 -8.88 -23.55
N LYS A 3 -40.58 -7.79 -23.27
CA LYS A 3 -39.91 -6.99 -24.30
C LYS A 3 -38.52 -7.57 -24.51
N MET A 4 -38.37 -8.37 -25.56
CA MET A 4 -37.07 -8.66 -26.14
C MET A 4 -36.58 -7.39 -26.82
N MET A 5 -35.37 -6.97 -26.47
CA MET A 5 -34.57 -6.12 -27.34
C MET A 5 -33.11 -6.56 -27.17
N LEU A 6 -32.66 -7.39 -28.12
CA LEU A 6 -31.25 -7.59 -28.39
C LEU A 6 -30.70 -6.26 -28.90
N ALA A 7 -29.66 -5.74 -28.25
CA ALA A 7 -28.78 -4.74 -28.83
C ALA A 7 -27.33 -5.21 -28.64
N VAL A 8 -26.72 -5.56 -29.76
CA VAL A 8 -25.29 -5.82 -29.91
C VAL A 8 -24.57 -4.48 -29.74
N MET A 9 -23.73 -4.36 -28.72
CA MET A 9 -22.72 -3.31 -28.58
C MET A 9 -21.40 -4.07 -28.43
N SER A 10 -20.64 -4.34 -29.50
CA SER A 10 -19.69 -3.40 -30.09
C SER A 10 -19.02 -2.52 -29.05
N SER A 11 -17.90 -2.99 -28.49
CA SER A 11 -16.62 -2.32 -28.65
C SER A 11 -15.54 -3.04 -27.85
N LEU A 12 -14.51 -3.47 -28.58
CA LEU A 12 -13.16 -3.60 -28.04
C LEU A 12 -12.78 -2.23 -27.44
N VAL A 13 -12.54 -2.16 -26.13
CA VAL A 13 -11.64 -1.16 -25.55
C VAL A 13 -10.71 -1.89 -24.61
N VAL A 14 -9.44 -1.84 -24.99
CA VAL A 14 -8.23 -2.32 -24.31
C VAL A 14 -8.00 -1.49 -23.05
N LEU A 15 -7.16 -2.02 -22.15
CA LEU A 15 -6.45 -1.34 -21.05
C LEU A 15 -7.03 -1.61 -19.65
N ALA A 16 -6.73 -2.79 -19.11
CA ALA A 16 -5.96 -2.83 -17.87
C ALA A 16 -4.58 -3.37 -18.32
N GLY A 17 -3.63 -2.53 -18.74
CA GLY A 17 -3.16 -1.46 -17.90
C GLY A 17 -2.66 -2.07 -16.61
N CYS A 18 -1.66 -2.98 -16.67
CA CYS A 18 -0.71 -3.06 -15.57
C CYS A 18 -0.01 -1.70 -15.56
N ASN A 19 -0.66 -0.68 -15.00
CA ASN A 19 0.05 0.44 -14.46
C ASN A 19 0.70 -0.11 -13.20
N ALA A 20 1.79 -0.85 -13.39
CA ALA A 20 2.78 -0.99 -12.34
C ALA A 20 3.35 0.43 -12.21
N THR A 21 2.69 1.27 -11.42
CA THR A 21 3.29 2.49 -10.87
C THR A 21 4.31 2.00 -9.85
N VAL A 22 5.40 1.47 -10.37
CA VAL A 22 6.56 1.18 -9.55
C VAL A 22 7.25 2.52 -9.32
N GLY A 23 6.78 3.22 -8.29
CA GLY A 23 7.59 4.20 -7.59
C GLY A 23 8.70 3.41 -6.91
N GLU A 24 9.72 3.02 -7.68
CA GLU A 24 10.70 1.99 -7.34
C GLU A 24 11.76 2.56 -6.38
N GLY A 25 11.33 2.95 -5.19
CA GLY A 25 12.13 2.71 -3.99
C GLY A 25 11.99 1.23 -3.67
N ASN A 26 13.11 0.51 -3.53
CA ASN A 26 13.12 -0.89 -3.08
C ASN A 26 12.62 -0.94 -1.62
N LEU A 27 11.29 -0.93 -1.44
CA LEU A 27 10.67 -1.01 -0.12
C LEU A 27 11.03 -2.33 0.56
N ASP A 28 11.22 -3.39 -0.22
CA ASP A 28 11.70 -4.70 0.21
C ASP A 28 13.06 -4.68 0.90
N ALA A 29 13.88 -3.64 0.68
CA ALA A 29 15.13 -3.43 1.41
C ALA A 29 14.91 -2.88 2.83
N PHE A 30 13.69 -2.46 3.18
CA PHE A 30 13.40 -1.92 4.49
C PHE A 30 13.09 -3.04 5.50
N PRO A 31 13.64 -2.97 6.72
CA PRO A 31 13.42 -3.99 7.74
C PRO A 31 11.93 -4.19 8.07
N GLU A 32 11.13 -3.13 7.97
CA GLU A 32 9.70 -3.17 8.25
C GLU A 32 8.83 -3.78 7.15
N PHE A 33 9.37 -4.01 5.95
CA PHE A 33 8.58 -4.38 4.77
C PHE A 33 7.89 -5.73 4.91
N GLU A 34 8.59 -6.77 5.34
CA GLU A 34 7.97 -8.09 5.49
C GLU A 34 6.79 -8.04 6.48
N ASN A 35 6.92 -7.26 7.55
CA ASN A 35 5.82 -7.08 8.49
C ASN A 35 4.68 -6.21 7.94
N LEU A 36 4.99 -5.24 7.08
CA LEU A 36 3.99 -4.43 6.39
C LEU A 36 3.14 -5.30 5.45
N ASP A 37 3.81 -6.07 4.59
CA ASP A 37 3.19 -6.94 3.58
C ASP A 37 2.33 -8.05 4.19
N ARG A 38 2.71 -8.52 5.40
CA ARG A 38 1.92 -9.49 6.16
C ARG A 38 0.55 -8.96 6.60
N HIS A 39 0.40 -7.66 6.80
CA HIS A 39 -0.83 -7.05 7.30
C HIS A 39 -1.62 -6.31 6.23
N VAL A 40 -0.94 -5.80 5.19
CA VAL A 40 -1.52 -5.03 4.10
C VAL A 40 -0.93 -5.57 2.81
N ASP A 41 -1.78 -5.90 1.83
CA ASP A 41 -1.35 -6.25 0.48
C ASP A 41 -0.74 -5.01 -0.20
N VAL A 42 0.57 -4.81 -0.06
CA VAL A 42 1.26 -3.57 -0.46
C VAL A 42 1.16 -3.37 -1.97
N GLU A 43 1.17 -4.46 -2.75
CA GLU A 43 1.06 -4.43 -4.21
C GLU A 43 -0.27 -3.84 -4.72
N SER A 44 -1.30 -3.82 -3.87
CA SER A 44 -2.60 -3.22 -4.17
C SER A 44 -2.65 -1.69 -3.98
N PHE A 45 -1.56 -1.04 -3.56
CA PHE A 45 -1.53 0.39 -3.26
C PHE A 45 -0.38 1.12 -3.97
N GLU A 46 -0.60 2.40 -4.26
CA GLU A 46 0.50 3.31 -4.57
C GLU A 46 1.23 3.67 -3.28
N THR A 47 2.56 3.50 -3.27
CA THR A 47 3.38 3.75 -2.09
C THR A 47 4.17 5.05 -2.21
N GLU A 48 4.20 5.85 -1.15
CA GLU A 48 4.99 7.08 -1.06
C GLU A 48 5.77 7.13 0.26
N ILE A 49 7.06 7.42 0.20
CA ILE A 49 7.88 7.71 1.38
C ILE A 49 7.68 9.20 1.73
N ASP A 50 6.81 9.46 2.71
CA ASP A 50 6.50 10.81 3.23
C ASP A 50 7.65 11.35 4.07
N LYS A 51 8.34 10.46 4.79
CA LYS A 51 9.48 10.79 5.66
C LYS A 51 10.46 9.62 5.72
N ASP A 52 11.75 9.92 5.62
CA ASP A 52 12.83 8.97 5.92
C ASP A 52 14.02 9.73 6.49
N ASP A 53 14.15 9.74 7.81
CA ASP A 53 15.26 10.38 8.52
C ASP A 53 15.91 9.41 9.51
N PRO A 54 16.99 9.78 10.24
CA PRO A 54 17.64 8.85 11.17
C PRO A 54 16.74 8.32 12.29
N GLU A 55 15.66 9.01 12.65
CA GLU A 55 14.78 8.64 13.77
C GLU A 55 13.64 7.73 13.29
N GLU A 56 12.98 8.10 12.20
CA GLU A 56 11.81 7.38 11.71
C GLU A 56 11.68 7.36 10.18
N ARG A 57 10.98 6.33 9.69
CA ARG A 57 10.48 6.23 8.32
C ARG A 57 8.96 6.17 8.33
N VAL A 58 8.33 6.90 7.42
CA VAL A 58 6.89 6.93 7.23
C VAL A 58 6.57 6.63 5.77
N ILE A 59 5.84 5.54 5.54
CA ILE A 59 5.37 5.12 4.22
C ILE A 59 3.86 5.27 4.18
N LEU A 60 3.35 5.98 3.18
CA LEU A 60 1.93 6.12 2.88
C LEU A 60 1.54 5.09 1.83
N LEU A 61 0.45 4.36 2.08
CA LEU A 61 -0.17 3.45 1.11
C LEU A 61 -1.48 4.11 0.66
N LYS A 62 -1.57 4.40 -0.63
CA LYS A 62 -2.65 5.19 -1.23
C LYS A 62 -3.46 4.32 -2.19
N GLU A 63 -4.77 4.47 -2.16
CA GLU A 63 -5.64 3.89 -3.18
C GLU A 63 -5.60 4.68 -4.49
N ASP A 64 -6.22 4.11 -5.54
CA ASP A 64 -6.42 4.77 -6.82
C ASP A 64 -7.13 6.13 -6.65
N GLY A 65 -6.38 7.22 -6.79
CA GLY A 65 -6.86 8.58 -6.54
C GLY A 65 -6.05 9.36 -5.50
N GLY A 66 -5.09 8.70 -4.84
CA GLY A 66 -4.13 9.33 -3.94
C GLY A 66 -4.62 9.48 -2.49
N GLU A 67 -5.78 8.91 -2.15
CA GLU A 67 -6.26 8.88 -0.77
C GLU A 67 -5.44 7.88 0.05
N VAL A 68 -4.88 8.34 1.18
CA VAL A 68 -4.07 7.50 2.07
C VAL A 68 -4.99 6.54 2.83
N GLN A 69 -4.84 5.24 2.55
CA GLN A 69 -5.57 4.18 3.24
C GLN A 69 -4.81 3.65 4.46
N TYR A 70 -3.48 3.58 4.37
CA TYR A 70 -2.64 3.15 5.48
C TYR A 70 -1.39 4.02 5.62
N LYS A 71 -0.87 4.05 6.84
CA LYS A 71 0.45 4.60 7.15
C LYS A 71 1.27 3.54 7.88
N SER A 72 2.43 3.21 7.33
CA SER A 72 3.50 2.50 8.04
C SER A 72 4.42 3.52 8.70
N ILE A 73 4.76 3.31 9.96
CA ILE A 73 5.68 4.14 10.74
C ILE A 73 6.70 3.22 11.38
N PHE A 74 7.96 3.35 11.00
CA PHE A 74 9.07 2.60 11.56
C PHE A 74 9.97 3.51 12.38
N VAL A 75 10.08 3.26 13.68
CA VAL A 75 10.95 3.99 14.61
C VAL A 75 12.27 3.23 14.72
N LYS A 76 13.31 3.76 14.08
CA LYS A 76 14.59 3.07 13.82
C LYS A 76 15.37 2.78 15.10
N ASP A 77 15.32 3.69 16.08
CA ASP A 77 16.03 3.53 17.36
C ASP A 77 15.51 2.36 18.21
N THR A 78 14.30 1.88 17.94
CA THR A 78 13.63 0.86 18.77
C THR A 78 13.12 -0.33 17.97
N ASP A 79 13.40 -0.36 16.67
CA ASP A 79 12.86 -1.30 15.70
C ASP A 79 11.34 -1.47 15.82
N ARG A 80 10.63 -0.40 16.19
CA ARG A 80 9.18 -0.44 16.39
C ARG A 80 8.48 -0.10 15.10
N HIS A 81 7.68 -1.04 14.62
CA HIS A 81 6.82 -0.84 13.46
C HIS A 81 5.37 -0.63 13.91
N LYS A 82 4.72 0.41 13.37
CA LYS A 82 3.30 0.67 13.50
C LYS A 82 2.65 0.70 12.13
N ILE A 83 1.49 0.05 12.01
CA ILE A 83 0.66 0.06 10.81
C ILE A 83 -0.72 0.59 11.22
N VAL A 84 -1.11 1.71 10.63
CA VAL A 84 -2.33 2.43 10.99
C VAL A 84 -3.23 2.55 9.77
N GLN A 85 -4.50 2.14 9.91
CA GLN A 85 -5.52 2.37 8.90
C GLN A 85 -6.15 3.76 9.07
N THR A 86 -6.31 4.50 7.98
CA THR A 86 -7.00 5.79 7.98
C THR A 86 -8.46 5.61 8.39
N GLY A 87 -8.90 6.35 9.41
CA GLY A 87 -10.28 6.26 9.93
C GLY A 87 -10.61 4.96 10.67
N GLY A 88 -9.63 4.06 10.83
CA GLY A 88 -9.77 2.76 11.47
C GLY A 88 -8.92 2.63 12.73
N GLU A 89 -8.59 1.38 13.07
CA GLU A 89 -7.73 1.04 14.20
C GLU A 89 -6.27 0.78 13.78
N ASN A 90 -5.40 0.63 14.77
CA ASN A 90 -4.03 0.20 14.51
C ASN A 90 -4.03 -1.29 14.18
N LEU A 91 -3.50 -1.65 13.02
CA LEU A 91 -3.36 -3.04 12.59
C LEU A 91 -2.18 -3.72 13.27
N PHE A 92 -1.12 -2.95 13.54
CA PHE A 92 0.09 -3.46 14.19
C PHE A 92 0.80 -2.33 14.95
N ASN A 93 1.41 -2.66 16.09
CA ASN A 93 2.25 -1.74 16.87
C ASN A 93 3.15 -2.53 17.83
N ASP A 94 4.26 -3.06 17.31
CA ASP A 94 5.23 -3.77 18.13
C ASP A 94 6.67 -3.60 17.63
N VAL A 95 7.63 -4.01 18.44
CA VAL A 95 9.02 -4.20 18.03
C VAL A 95 9.07 -5.38 17.07
N ILE A 96 9.75 -5.21 15.94
CA ILE A 96 10.00 -6.28 14.98
C ILE A 96 11.45 -6.73 15.08
N GLU A 97 11.69 -8.02 14.93
CA GLU A 97 13.04 -8.55 14.82
C GLU A 97 13.60 -8.14 13.45
N THR A 98 14.66 -7.34 13.47
CA THR A 98 15.43 -6.97 12.29
C THR A 98 16.65 -7.89 12.25
N GLU A 99 16.70 -8.81 11.28
CA GLU A 99 17.91 -9.60 11.08
C GLU A 99 19.00 -8.67 10.52
N GLU A 100 20.08 -8.46 11.30
CA GLU A 100 21.23 -7.61 10.96
C GLU A 100 22.08 -8.14 9.79
#